data_AF-A0A921B048-F1
#
_entry.id   AF-A0A921B048-F1
#
_cell.length_a   1.000
_cell.length_b   1.000
_cell.length_c   1.000
_cell.angle_alpha   90.00
_cell.angle_beta   90.00
_cell.angle_gamma   90.00
#
_symmetry.space_group_name_H-M   'P 1'
#
loop_
_entity.id
_entity.type
_entity.pdbx_description
1 polymer ?
#
loop_
_entity_poly.entity_id
_entity_poly.type
_entity_poly.pdbx_seq_one_letter_code
_entity_poly.pdbx_strand_id
1 'polypeptide(L)'
;MKGFDFVETVSGGADIKFADDNRVIEVGQAMYAQAASSLLEAVGDGYYYNGSIDVDGDGFYSTLTATLIVYREAETMPEGCTVSHISDVVPVWWEFVTVVPGAGEVLNDFCFKRLKDTVLVMQ
;
A
#
# COMPACT_ATOMS: atom_id res chain seq x y z
N MET A 1 -38.58 -2.75 -36.59
CA MET A 1 -37.47 -2.07 -35.91
C MET A 1 -36.34 -3.07 -35.78
N LYS A 2 -35.17 -2.74 -36.33
CA LYS A 2 -34.01 -3.63 -36.44
C LYS A 2 -33.41 -3.87 -35.05
N GLY A 3 -33.02 -5.13 -34.79
CA GLY A 3 -32.24 -5.51 -33.63
C GLY A 3 -30.90 -4.78 -33.64
N PHE A 4 -30.48 -4.34 -32.46
CA PHE A 4 -29.14 -3.85 -32.23
C PHE A 4 -28.26 -5.06 -31.89
N ASP A 5 -27.36 -5.41 -32.81
CA ASP A 5 -26.22 -6.28 -32.52
C ASP A 5 -25.23 -5.48 -31.65
N PHE A 6 -25.10 -5.88 -30.39
CA PHE A 6 -24.02 -5.38 -29.55
C PHE A 6 -22.77 -6.19 -29.86
N VAL A 7 -21.80 -5.51 -30.47
CA VAL A 7 -20.47 -6.02 -30.81
C VAL A 7 -19.74 -6.46 -29.54
N GLU A 8 -19.29 -7.71 -29.52
CA GLU A 8 -18.25 -8.19 -28.59
C GLU A 8 -16.97 -7.38 -28.81
N THR A 9 -16.68 -6.44 -27.91
CA THR A 9 -15.31 -5.97 -27.72
C THR A 9 -14.67 -6.88 -26.68
N VAL A 10 -13.98 -7.90 -27.17
CA VAL A 10 -13.05 -8.71 -26.38
C VAL A 10 -11.78 -7.87 -26.18
N SER A 11 -11.62 -7.23 -25.02
CA SER A 11 -10.31 -6.76 -24.55
C SER A 11 -9.95 -7.54 -23.30
N GLY A 12 -8.92 -8.38 -23.43
CA GLY A 12 -8.51 -9.34 -22.40
C GLY A 12 -8.20 -8.69 -21.05
N GLY A 13 -8.52 -9.44 -20.00
CA GLY A 13 -8.22 -9.08 -18.61
C GLY A 13 -8.97 -10.00 -17.66
N ALA A 14 -8.41 -11.19 -17.44
CA ALA A 14 -8.74 -12.19 -16.41
C ALA A 14 -10.22 -12.46 -16.08
N ASP A 15 -10.66 -13.68 -16.41
CA ASP A 15 -11.78 -14.34 -15.74
C ASP A 15 -11.51 -14.42 -14.23
N ILE A 16 -11.92 -13.41 -13.45
CA ILE A 16 -11.83 -13.49 -11.99
C ILE A 16 -13.00 -14.32 -11.49
N LYS A 17 -12.86 -15.65 -11.60
CA LYS A 17 -13.75 -16.61 -10.96
C LYS A 17 -13.50 -16.56 -9.45
N PHE A 18 -14.30 -15.76 -8.74
CA PHE A 18 -14.38 -15.80 -7.28
C PHE A 18 -15.18 -17.02 -6.87
N ALA A 19 -14.50 -18.16 -6.82
CA ALA A 19 -15.00 -19.39 -6.25
C ALA A 19 -13.85 -20.12 -5.55
N ASP A 20 -13.47 -19.61 -4.36
CA ASP A 20 -12.94 -20.43 -3.27
C ASP A 20 -12.92 -19.58 -1.99
N ASP A 21 -13.61 -20.03 -0.94
CA ASP A 21 -13.89 -19.33 0.33
C ASP A 21 -12.66 -19.24 1.26
N ASN A 22 -11.45 -19.25 0.69
CA ASN A 22 -10.19 -19.26 1.44
C ASN A 22 -8.98 -18.70 0.66
N ARG A 23 -9.19 -17.88 -0.37
CA ARG A 23 -8.08 -17.22 -1.08
C ARG A 23 -7.57 -16.02 -0.30
N VAL A 24 -6.33 -16.11 0.16
CA VAL A 24 -5.57 -14.96 0.68
C VAL A 24 -5.12 -14.10 -0.50
N ILE A 25 -5.43 -12.81 -0.49
CA ILE A 25 -4.94 -11.83 -1.47
C ILE A 25 -3.44 -11.62 -1.26
N GLU A 26 -2.66 -11.76 -2.33
CA GLU A 26 -1.23 -11.44 -2.31
C GLU A 26 -1.03 -9.93 -2.47
N VAL A 27 -0.37 -9.32 -1.49
CA VAL A 27 0.07 -7.93 -1.55
C VAL A 27 1.38 -7.88 -2.34
N GLY A 28 1.27 -7.48 -3.60
CA GLY A 28 2.40 -7.40 -4.52
C GLY A 28 3.36 -6.24 -4.22
N GLN A 29 4.54 -6.26 -4.85
CA GLN A 29 5.56 -5.20 -4.70
C GLN A 29 5.04 -3.81 -5.07
N ALA A 30 4.18 -3.70 -6.10
CA ALA A 30 3.61 -2.41 -6.52
C ALA A 30 2.77 -1.77 -5.40
N MET A 31 2.02 -2.57 -4.66
CA MET A 31 1.23 -2.09 -3.52
C MET A 31 2.12 -1.65 -2.36
N TYR A 32 3.20 -2.38 -2.07
CA TYR A 32 4.17 -1.95 -1.06
C TYR A 32 4.86 -0.63 -1.45
N ALA A 33 5.17 -0.43 -2.73
CA ALA A 33 5.75 0.83 -3.22
C ALA A 33 4.77 1.99 -3.11
N GLN A 34 3.50 1.78 -3.47
CA GLN A 34 2.44 2.77 -3.28
C GLN A 34 2.26 3.12 -1.80
N ALA A 35 2.10 2.10 -0.95
CA ALA A 35 1.95 2.29 0.49
C ALA A 35 3.15 3.02 1.11
N ALA A 36 4.37 2.68 0.71
CA ALA A 36 5.58 3.36 1.17
C ALA A 36 5.62 4.82 0.73
N SER A 37 5.28 5.11 -0.53
CA SER A 37 5.21 6.48 -1.05
C SER A 37 4.17 7.33 -0.29
N SER A 38 2.96 6.80 -0.12
CA SER A 38 1.90 7.50 0.62
C SER A 38 2.24 7.67 2.09
N LEU A 39 2.93 6.69 2.70
CA LEU A 39 3.39 6.80 4.08
C LEU A 39 4.47 7.88 4.23
N LEU A 40 5.46 7.92 3.32
CA LEU A 40 6.51 8.94 3.33
C LEU A 40 5.92 10.35 3.21
N GLU A 41 4.97 10.54 2.31
CA GLU A 41 4.26 11.82 2.15
C GLU A 41 3.49 12.19 3.41
N ALA A 42 2.73 11.25 3.99
CA ALA A 42 1.90 11.50 5.16
C ALA A 42 2.72 11.72 6.45
N VAL A 43 3.88 11.07 6.57
CA VAL A 43 4.84 11.28 7.66
C VAL A 43 5.53 12.64 7.54
N GLY A 44 5.86 13.09 6.32
CA GLY A 44 6.58 14.33 6.07
C GLY A 44 7.93 14.36 6.78
N ASP A 45 8.19 15.40 7.59
CA ASP A 45 9.37 15.54 8.45
C ASP A 45 9.13 15.09 9.91
N GLY A 46 7.97 14.46 10.17
CA GLY A 46 7.58 14.03 11.50
C GLY A 46 8.41 12.85 12.04
N TYR A 47 8.36 12.69 13.37
CA TYR A 47 8.94 11.57 14.12
C TYR A 47 7.87 10.58 14.63
N TYR A 48 6.61 10.87 14.35
CA TYR A 48 5.45 10.09 14.78
C TYR A 48 4.38 10.17 13.71
N TYR A 49 3.73 9.05 13.46
CA TYR A 49 2.60 8.97 12.54
C TYR A 49 1.45 8.24 13.21
N ASN A 50 0.25 8.79 13.08
CA ASN A 50 -0.99 8.11 13.44
C ASN A 50 -2.04 8.52 12.41
N GLY A 51 -2.47 7.55 11.61
CA GLY A 51 -3.46 7.79 10.58
C GLY A 51 -3.67 6.57 9.70
N SER A 52 -4.33 6.82 8.58
CA SER A 52 -4.61 5.82 7.56
C SER A 52 -4.11 6.30 6.21
N ILE A 53 -3.65 5.36 5.38
CA ILE A 53 -3.37 5.56 3.96
C ILE A 53 -4.12 4.52 3.15
N ASP A 54 -4.63 4.94 1.99
CA ASP A 54 -5.27 4.06 1.04
C ASP A 54 -4.24 3.53 0.03
N VAL A 55 -4.38 2.25 -0.29
CA VAL A 55 -3.53 1.50 -1.21
C VAL A 55 -4.42 0.83 -2.24
N ASP A 56 -4.35 1.32 -3.46
CA ASP A 56 -5.20 0.84 -4.55
C ASP A 56 -4.68 -0.49 -5.09
N GLY A 57 -5.56 -1.49 -5.12
CA GLY A 57 -5.34 -2.75 -5.81
C GLY A 57 -6.15 -2.83 -7.11
N ASP A 58 -5.72 -3.67 -8.04
CA ASP A 58 -6.53 -3.96 -9.23
C ASP A 58 -7.72 -4.84 -8.84
N GLY A 59 -8.91 -4.24 -8.78
CA GLY A 59 -10.16 -4.92 -8.42
C GLY A 59 -10.40 -5.09 -6.92
N PHE A 60 -9.61 -4.44 -6.05
CA PHE A 60 -9.81 -4.41 -4.60
C PHE A 60 -9.23 -3.14 -3.97
N TYR A 61 -9.74 -2.76 -2.81
CA TYR A 61 -9.31 -1.58 -2.08
C TYR A 61 -8.61 -2.02 -0.81
N SER A 62 -7.48 -1.42 -0.46
CA SER A 62 -6.84 -1.67 0.83
C SER A 62 -6.57 -0.38 1.59
N THR A 63 -6.64 -0.45 2.91
CA THR A 63 -6.33 0.69 3.79
C THR A 63 -5.38 0.20 4.89
N LEU A 64 -4.24 0.87 5.01
CA LEU A 64 -3.33 0.71 6.14
C LEU A 64 -3.68 1.76 7.19
N THR A 65 -4.11 1.35 8.37
CA THR A 65 -4.19 2.23 9.55
C THR A 65 -3.03 1.89 10.48
N ALA A 66 -2.22 2.88 10.85
CA ALA A 66 -1.03 2.62 11.64
C ALA A 66 -0.70 3.75 12.61
N THR A 67 -0.13 3.37 13.75
CA THR A 67 0.58 4.24 14.68
C THR A 67 2.05 3.84 14.67
N LEU A 68 2.92 4.76 14.25
CA LEU A 68 4.34 4.52 14.00
C LEU A 68 5.22 5.53 14.73
N ILE A 69 6.37 5.07 15.19
CA ILE A 69 7.48 5.91 15.61
C ILE A 69 8.50 5.92 14.46
N VAL A 70 8.92 7.11 14.06
CA VAL A 70 9.83 7.32 12.93
C VAL A 70 11.15 7.84 13.46
N TYR A 71 12.20 7.04 13.28
CA TYR A 71 13.57 7.41 13.60
C TYR A 71 14.23 8.03 12.38
N ARG A 72 14.96 9.12 12.61
CA ARG A 72 15.68 9.82 11.57
C ARG A 72 17.12 10.06 11.97
N GLU A 73 17.98 10.02 10.97
CA GLU A 73 19.37 10.40 11.08
C GLU A 73 19.62 11.63 10.23
N ALA A 74 20.33 12.59 10.82
CA ALA A 74 20.75 13.81 10.16
C ALA A 74 22.15 13.62 9.61
N GLU A 75 22.32 13.84 8.31
CA GLU A 75 23.61 13.84 7.64
C GLU A 75 23.93 15.27 7.20
N THR A 76 25.05 15.81 7.68
CA THR A 76 25.57 17.10 7.22
C THR A 76 26.46 16.87 6.01
N MET A 77 26.01 17.35 4.86
CA MET A 77 26.75 17.28 3.61
C MET A 77 27.90 18.30 3.61
N PRO A 78 28.98 18.07 2.83
CA PRO A 78 30.15 18.95 2.78
C PRO A 78 29.84 20.43 2.46
N GLU A 79 28.78 20.68 1.70
CA GLU A 79 28.24 21.99 1.35
C GLU A 79 27.53 22.72 2.51
N GLY A 80 27.43 22.08 3.68
CA GLY A 80 26.81 22.64 4.89
C GLY A 80 25.30 22.44 4.98
N CYS A 81 24.67 21.82 3.98
CA CYS A 81 23.27 21.39 4.03
C CYS A 81 23.13 20.17 4.96
N THR A 82 22.08 20.13 5.76
CA THR A 82 21.75 18.94 6.56
C THR A 82 20.51 18.28 5.98
N VAL A 83 20.61 17.01 5.63
CA VAL A 83 19.50 16.18 5.13
C VAL A 83 19.14 15.19 6.23
N SER A 84 17.83 15.05 6.47
CA SER A 84 17.30 14.09 7.45
C SER A 84 16.64 12.95 6.69
N HIS A 85 17.12 11.73 6.89
CA HIS A 85 16.54 10.53 6.29
C HIS A 85 15.97 9.62 7.38
N ILE A 86 14.98 8.82 7.04
CA ILE A 86 14.37 7.84 7.93
C ILE A 86 15.34 6.67 8.09
N SER A 87 15.84 6.44 9.30
CA SER A 87 16.71 5.30 9.61
C SER A 87 15.93 4.08 10.10
N ASP A 88 14.77 4.28 10.73
CA ASP A 88 13.87 3.19 11.13
C ASP A 88 12.41 3.65 11.25
N VAL A 89 11.48 2.71 11.06
CA VAL A 89 10.05 2.85 11.32
C VAL A 89 9.60 1.70 12.22
N VAL A 90 9.17 2.04 13.43
CA VAL A 90 8.71 1.07 14.43
C VAL A 90 7.20 1.12 14.55
N PRO A 91 6.49 0.01 14.29
CA PRO A 91 5.05 -0.03 14.47
C PRO A 91 4.70 -0.18 15.95
N VAL A 92 3.86 0.72 16.46
CA VAL A 92 3.23 0.59 17.78
C VAL A 92 1.95 -0.22 17.66
N TRP A 93 1.12 0.10 16.66
CA TRP A 93 -0.08 -0.61 16.29
C TRP A 93 -0.32 -0.44 14.79
N TRP A 94 -0.85 -1.46 14.11
CA TRP A 94 -1.20 -1.39 12.70
C TRP A 94 -2.28 -2.41 12.34
N GLU A 95 -3.03 -2.09 11.30
CA GLU A 95 -4.01 -2.96 10.66
C GLU A 95 -4.03 -2.69 9.16
N PHE A 96 -4.06 -3.75 8.35
CA PHE A 96 -4.13 -3.66 6.89
C PHE A 96 -5.38 -4.39 6.40
N VAL A 97 -6.41 -3.62 6.08
CA VAL A 97 -7.71 -4.13 5.66
C VAL A 97 -7.75 -4.17 4.14
N THR A 98 -8.24 -5.28 3.57
CA THR A 98 -8.47 -5.42 2.12
C THR A 98 -9.95 -5.74 1.88
N VAL A 99 -10.59 -4.95 1.03
CA VAL A 99 -12.01 -5.08 0.67
C VAL A 99 -12.13 -5.34 -0.83
N VAL A 100 -12.77 -6.45 -1.19
CA VAL A 100 -13.11 -6.82 -2.57
C VAL A 100 -14.58 -6.48 -2.84
N PRO A 101 -14.91 -5.74 -3.91
CA PRO A 101 -16.29 -5.48 -4.29
C PRO A 101 -17.12 -6.77 -4.42
N GLY A 102 -18.23 -6.85 -3.67
CA GLY A 102 -19.13 -8.01 -3.68
C GLY A 102 -18.75 -9.15 -2.75
N ALA A 103 -17.50 -9.24 -2.29
CA ALA A 103 -17.06 -10.23 -1.31
C ALA A 103 -16.85 -9.64 0.10
N GLY A 104 -16.63 -8.33 0.21
CA GLY A 104 -16.37 -7.67 1.49
C GLY A 104 -14.90 -7.76 1.89
N GLU A 105 -14.63 -7.79 3.19
CA GLU A 105 -13.28 -7.92 3.72
C GLU A 105 -12.71 -9.32 3.45
N VAL A 106 -11.47 -9.38 2.95
CA VAL A 106 -10.77 -10.61 2.63
C VAL A 106 -9.38 -10.63 3.28
N LEU A 107 -8.92 -11.83 3.61
CA LEU A 107 -7.57 -12.02 4.15
C LEU A 107 -6.52 -11.68 3.09
N ASN A 108 -5.41 -11.12 3.55
CA ASN A 108 -4.24 -10.79 2.73
C ASN A 108 -2.95 -11.23 3.44
N ASP A 109 -1.84 -11.27 2.71
CA ASP A 109 -0.52 -11.65 3.23
C ASP A 109 0.36 -10.45 3.59
N PHE A 110 -0.24 -9.29 3.91
CA PHE A 110 0.49 -8.07 4.22
C PHE A 110 1.51 -8.30 5.35
N CYS A 111 2.72 -7.78 5.13
CA CYS A 111 3.82 -7.86 6.05
C CYS A 111 4.41 -6.47 6.28
N PHE A 112 4.29 -5.97 7.51
CA PHE A 112 4.84 -4.66 7.88
C PHE A 112 6.36 -4.57 7.63
N LYS A 113 7.10 -5.67 7.80
CA LYS A 113 8.54 -5.69 7.51
C LYS A 113 8.83 -5.37 6.05
N ARG A 114 8.05 -5.90 5.10
CA ARG A 114 8.22 -5.61 3.66
C ARG A 114 7.92 -4.14 3.35
N LEU A 115 6.91 -3.57 3.99
CA LEU A 115 6.63 -2.13 3.90
C LEU A 115 7.81 -1.31 4.43
N LYS A 116 8.29 -1.61 5.64
CA LYS A 116 9.45 -0.95 6.24
C LYS A 116 10.67 -1.01 5.32
N ASP A 117 11.02 -2.19 4.82
CA ASP A 117 12.16 -2.37 3.92
C ASP A 117 12.00 -1.53 2.64
N THR A 118 10.76 -1.35 2.15
CA THR A 118 10.46 -0.53 0.98
C THR A 118 10.60 0.97 1.28
N VAL A 119 10.11 1.44 2.44
CA VAL A 119 10.27 2.84 2.89
C VAL A 119 11.75 3.21 2.98
N LEU A 120 12.57 2.35 3.56
CA LEU A 120 14.00 2.63 3.75
C LEU A 120 14.79 2.71 2.44
N VAL A 121 14.27 2.14 1.35
CA VAL A 121 14.89 2.16 0.02
C VAL A 121 14.39 3.31 -0.87
N MET A 122 13.22 3.88 -0.59
CA MET A 122 12.57 4.89 -1.46
C MET A 122 12.93 6.35 -1.17
N GLN A 123 13.68 6.62 -0.10
CA GLN A 123 14.02 7.96 0.40
C GLN A 123 15.17 8.64 -0.34
#